data_AF-A0A495R1U1-F1
#
_entry.id   AF-A0A495R1U1-F1
#
_cell.length_a   1.000
_cell.length_b   1.000
_cell.length_c   1.000
_cell.angle_alpha   90.00
_cell.angle_beta   90.00
_cell.angle_gamma   90.00
#
_symmetry.space_group_name_H-M   'P 1'
#
loop_
_entity.id
_entity.type
_entity.pdbx_description
1 polymer ?
#
loop_
_entity_poly.entity_id
_entity_poly.type
_entity_poly.pdbx_seq_one_letter_code
_entity_poly.pdbx_strand_id
1 'polypeptide(L)'
;MSAVSEKLAAAREDLKSRDGVLIAFSGGVDSSVVAALAYDALGDDAIACTAKSETLPAAELTDATRVAEEIGIRHEIVEFSELDSEEFMQNDDMRCYHCRSMRLGAMYDRARELGIDIVCDGTNASDTGEGHRPGLRAVEELDAYSPLLEHNIEKSEVREIAREYDLSVADKPSMACLSSRIPTGLEVTEERLSRVEKAERLLRTWGFEQFRVRDHDGLARIEVGEEELETALDPDFVRTARDHIEDCGFDHVTLDLHGYETGSVSPETEESAEEDVVSNVFDADYPSVD
;
A
#
# COMPACT_ATOMS: atom_id res chain seq x y z
N MET A 1 -13.14 -25.63 18.31
CA MET A 1 -12.22 -24.76 17.58
C MET A 1 -13.05 -23.57 17.11
N SER A 2 -12.49 -22.36 17.04
CA SER A 2 -13.21 -21.23 16.43
C SER A 2 -13.34 -21.48 14.92
N ALA A 3 -14.28 -20.80 14.26
CA ALA A 3 -14.39 -20.88 12.79
C ALA A 3 -13.09 -20.44 12.09
N VAL A 4 -12.40 -19.43 12.65
CA VAL A 4 -11.10 -18.95 12.17
C VAL A 4 -10.03 -20.04 12.27
N SER A 5 -9.96 -20.77 13.40
CA SER A 5 -9.02 -21.87 13.59
C SER A 5 -9.22 -23.02 12.61
N GLU A 6 -10.46 -23.29 12.18
CA GLU A 6 -10.76 -24.30 11.17
C GLU A 6 -10.31 -23.87 9.76
N LYS A 7 -10.59 -22.61 9.37
CA LYS A 7 -10.09 -22.04 8.11
C LYS A 7 -8.56 -22.00 8.07
N LEU A 8 -7.94 -21.59 9.18
CA LEU A 8 -6.50 -21.56 9.37
C LEU A 8 -5.87 -22.95 9.15
N ALA A 9 -6.43 -23.98 9.79
CA ALA A 9 -5.95 -25.34 9.65
C ALA A 9 -6.12 -25.86 8.21
N ALA A 10 -7.22 -25.53 7.54
CA ALA A 10 -7.45 -25.89 6.15
C ALA A 10 -6.45 -25.23 5.19
N ALA A 11 -6.19 -23.93 5.35
CA ALA A 11 -5.20 -23.21 4.56
C ALA A 11 -3.79 -23.78 4.74
N ARG A 12 -3.42 -24.13 5.98
CA ARG A 12 -2.12 -24.76 6.26
C ARG A 12 -1.99 -26.15 5.63
N GLU A 13 -3.04 -26.97 5.71
CA GLU A 13 -3.01 -28.31 5.12
C GLU A 13 -2.96 -28.25 3.59
N ASP A 14 -3.64 -27.30 2.96
CA ASP A 14 -3.51 -27.05 1.52
C ASP A 14 -2.07 -26.69 1.14
N LEU A 15 -1.46 -25.72 1.84
CA LEU A 15 -0.08 -25.32 1.59
C LEU A 15 0.90 -26.47 1.76
N LYS A 16 0.69 -27.32 2.77
CA LYS A 16 1.52 -28.50 3.06
C LYS A 16 1.48 -29.57 1.96
N SER A 17 0.45 -29.56 1.11
CA SER A 17 0.35 -30.49 -0.03
C SER A 17 1.24 -30.11 -1.22
N ARG A 18 1.91 -28.94 -1.15
CA ARG A 18 2.77 -28.39 -2.20
C ARG A 18 4.23 -28.75 -1.93
N ASP A 19 5.04 -28.84 -2.99
CA ASP A 19 6.48 -29.12 -2.88
C ASP A 19 7.29 -27.90 -2.38
N GLY A 20 6.76 -26.69 -2.58
CA GLY A 20 7.36 -25.42 -2.15
C GLY A 20 6.58 -24.25 -2.69
N VAL A 21 6.69 -23.07 -2.06
CA VAL A 21 5.97 -21.86 -2.45
C VAL A 21 6.82 -20.61 -2.33
N LEU A 22 6.65 -19.68 -3.27
CA LEU A 22 7.19 -18.33 -3.19
C LEU A 22 6.05 -17.37 -2.88
N ILE A 23 6.18 -16.57 -1.83
CA ILE A 23 5.15 -15.63 -1.39
C ILE A 23 5.51 -14.23 -1.91
N ALA A 24 4.62 -13.65 -2.71
CA ALA A 24 4.69 -12.23 -3.06
C ALA A 24 4.46 -11.39 -1.80
N PHE A 25 5.56 -10.91 -1.21
CA PHE A 25 5.60 -10.42 0.16
C PHE A 25 5.84 -8.92 0.22
N SER A 26 4.84 -8.17 0.71
CA SER A 26 4.89 -6.71 0.82
C SER A 26 5.19 -6.21 2.24
N GLY A 27 5.23 -7.10 3.23
CA GLY A 27 5.29 -6.72 4.65
C GLY A 27 3.96 -6.18 5.20
N GLY A 28 2.89 -6.17 4.40
CA GLY A 28 1.53 -5.91 4.87
C GLY A 28 0.93 -7.12 5.57
N VAL A 29 -0.11 -6.91 6.39
CA VAL A 29 -0.72 -7.95 7.22
C VAL A 29 -1.14 -9.19 6.42
N ASP A 30 -1.73 -9.02 5.23
CA ASP A 30 -2.23 -10.15 4.44
C ASP A 30 -1.09 -11.05 3.93
N SER A 31 -0.10 -10.46 3.27
CA SER A 31 1.07 -11.21 2.79
C SER A 31 1.91 -11.81 3.93
N SER A 32 1.91 -11.18 5.10
CA SER A 32 2.63 -11.66 6.29
C SER A 32 1.95 -12.87 6.90
N VAL A 33 0.61 -12.89 6.93
CA VAL A 33 -0.13 -14.09 7.32
C VAL A 33 0.13 -15.21 6.32
N VAL A 34 0.07 -14.96 5.00
CA VAL A 34 0.40 -15.99 4.01
C VAL A 34 1.81 -16.56 4.20
N ALA A 35 2.80 -15.70 4.42
CA ALA A 35 4.17 -16.11 4.69
C ALA A 35 4.28 -16.96 5.98
N ALA A 36 3.60 -16.56 7.06
CA ALA A 36 3.59 -17.31 8.31
C ALA A 36 2.94 -18.70 8.16
N LEU A 37 1.80 -18.78 7.46
CA LEU A 37 1.13 -20.04 7.16
C LEU A 37 1.98 -20.97 6.31
N ALA A 38 2.62 -20.42 5.28
CA ALA A 38 3.50 -21.18 4.39
C ALA A 38 4.71 -21.71 5.16
N TYR A 39 5.35 -20.89 5.99
CA TYR A 39 6.48 -21.33 6.80
C TYR A 39 6.09 -22.37 7.85
N ASP A 40 4.94 -22.22 8.52
CA ASP A 40 4.43 -23.24 9.45
C ASP A 40 4.10 -24.58 8.75
N ALA A 41 3.66 -24.51 7.49
CA ALA A 41 3.34 -25.71 6.69
C ALA A 41 4.58 -26.42 6.12
N LEU A 42 5.53 -25.65 5.59
CA LEU A 42 6.59 -26.12 4.67
C LEU A 42 8.01 -25.89 5.18
N GLY A 43 8.21 -25.04 6.21
CA GLY A 43 9.54 -24.67 6.68
C GLY A 43 10.38 -24.00 5.59
N ASP A 44 11.57 -24.53 5.32
CA ASP A 44 12.55 -23.96 4.38
C ASP A 44 12.09 -23.95 2.90
N ASP A 45 11.05 -24.71 2.56
CA ASP A 45 10.46 -24.73 1.22
C ASP A 45 9.46 -23.57 0.98
N ALA A 46 9.25 -22.71 1.99
CA ALA A 46 8.53 -21.44 1.87
C ALA A 46 9.50 -20.27 1.81
N ILE A 47 9.40 -19.43 0.77
CA ILE A 47 10.27 -18.27 0.58
C ILE A 47 9.43 -17.01 0.42
N ALA A 48 9.62 -16.02 1.29
CA ALA A 48 9.06 -14.69 1.10
C ALA A 48 9.91 -13.90 0.10
N CYS A 49 9.27 -13.23 -0.86
CA CYS A 49 9.97 -12.44 -1.87
C CYS A 49 9.35 -11.04 -2.01
N THR A 50 10.15 -10.00 -1.79
CA THR A 50 9.71 -8.61 -1.94
C THR A 50 10.19 -8.03 -3.27
N ALA A 51 9.25 -7.45 -4.02
CA ALA A 51 9.54 -6.67 -5.22
C ALA A 51 9.97 -5.27 -4.80
N LYS A 52 11.26 -4.95 -4.95
CA LYS A 52 11.80 -3.61 -4.72
C LYS A 52 11.80 -2.84 -6.04
N SER A 53 11.16 -1.67 -6.00
CA SER A 53 11.06 -0.72 -7.10
C SER A 53 10.92 0.70 -6.57
N GLU A 54 10.91 1.69 -7.45
CA GLU A 54 10.83 3.12 -7.11
C GLU A 54 9.52 3.49 -6.41
N THR A 55 8.48 2.67 -6.56
CA THR A 55 7.16 2.93 -5.97
C THR A 55 6.98 2.32 -4.58
N LEU A 56 7.93 1.49 -4.11
CA LEU A 56 7.98 0.93 -2.77
C LEU A 56 8.83 1.84 -1.85
N PRO A 57 8.23 2.47 -0.82
CA PRO A 57 9.01 3.25 0.14
C PRO A 57 10.09 2.41 0.84
N ALA A 58 11.27 2.98 1.08
CA ALA A 58 12.37 2.29 1.76
C ALA A 58 12.00 1.83 3.18
N ALA A 59 11.12 2.59 3.86
CA ALA A 59 10.58 2.21 5.16
C ALA A 59 9.74 0.91 5.09
N GLU A 60 8.97 0.72 4.01
CA GLU A 60 8.17 -0.48 3.82
C GLU A 60 9.04 -1.71 3.53
N LEU A 61 10.13 -1.56 2.78
CA LEU A 61 11.11 -2.63 2.59
C LEU A 61 11.79 -3.03 3.91
N THR A 62 12.10 -2.04 4.75
CA THR A 62 12.66 -2.26 6.09
C THR A 62 11.67 -3.03 6.97
N ASP A 63 10.40 -2.64 6.96
CA ASP A 63 9.34 -3.33 7.68
C ASP A 63 9.13 -4.76 7.17
N ALA A 64 9.09 -4.97 5.85
CA ALA A 64 8.98 -6.30 5.26
C ALA A 64 10.12 -7.20 5.75
N THR A 65 11.36 -6.72 5.69
CA THR A 65 12.54 -7.47 6.18
C THR A 65 12.38 -7.87 7.65
N ARG A 66 11.99 -6.92 8.50
CA ARG A 66 11.75 -7.18 9.93
C ARG A 66 10.65 -8.22 10.17
N VAL A 67 9.55 -8.17 9.41
CA VAL A 67 8.45 -9.13 9.55
C VAL A 67 8.87 -10.52 9.06
N ALA A 68 9.67 -10.62 8.00
CA ALA A 68 10.22 -11.91 7.59
C ALA A 68 11.14 -12.52 8.66
N GLU A 69 11.94 -11.69 9.35
CA GLU A 69 12.74 -12.10 10.51
C GLU A 69 11.86 -12.55 11.69
N GLU A 70 10.75 -11.88 11.97
CA GLU A 70 9.76 -12.28 12.99
C GLU A 70 9.18 -13.68 12.71
N ILE A 71 8.88 -13.97 11.43
CA ILE A 71 8.39 -15.28 10.99
C ILE A 71 9.52 -16.33 11.01
N GLY A 72 10.76 -15.92 10.78
CA GLY A 72 11.90 -16.81 10.56
C GLY A 72 11.97 -17.38 9.15
N ILE A 73 11.21 -16.79 8.20
CA ILE A 73 11.17 -17.23 6.81
C ILE A 73 12.35 -16.66 6.01
N ARG A 74 12.87 -17.44 5.05
CA ARG A 74 13.84 -16.91 4.08
C ARG A 74 13.22 -15.76 3.30
N HIS A 75 13.90 -14.62 3.29
CA HIS A 75 13.49 -13.43 2.56
C HIS A 75 14.41 -13.13 1.38
N GLU A 76 13.83 -13.07 0.19
CA GLU A 76 14.48 -12.67 -1.05
C GLU A 76 13.99 -11.29 -1.48
N ILE A 77 14.86 -10.53 -2.13
CA ILE A 77 14.51 -9.24 -2.71
C ILE A 77 14.83 -9.31 -4.20
N VAL A 78 13.85 -8.98 -5.02
CA VAL A 78 14.02 -8.81 -6.46
C VAL A 78 13.90 -7.35 -6.82
N GLU A 79 14.80 -6.86 -7.65
CA GLU A 79 14.81 -5.48 -8.11
C GLU A 79 14.29 -5.41 -9.53
N PHE A 80 13.37 -4.48 -9.78
CA PHE A 80 12.82 -4.17 -11.10
C PHE A 80 12.31 -2.72 -11.08
N SER A 81 12.10 -2.14 -12.26
CA SER A 81 11.61 -0.78 -12.41
C SER A 81 10.22 -0.80 -13.04
N GLU A 82 9.23 -0.21 -12.37
CA GLU A 82 7.93 0.04 -13.01
C GLU A 82 8.02 1.17 -14.04
N LEU A 83 9.05 2.01 -13.93
CA LEU A 83 9.34 3.11 -14.87
C LEU A 83 9.91 2.61 -16.21
N ASP A 84 10.16 1.30 -16.35
CA ASP A 84 10.52 0.69 -17.64
C ASP A 84 9.28 0.44 -18.53
N SER A 85 8.06 0.63 -18.01
CA SER A 85 6.80 0.49 -18.74
C SER A 85 6.15 1.84 -18.99
N GLU A 86 5.99 2.19 -20.27
CA GLU A 86 5.25 3.38 -20.68
C GLU A 86 3.79 3.33 -20.19
N GLU A 87 3.19 2.14 -20.16
CA GLU A 87 1.82 1.92 -19.68
C GLU A 87 1.67 2.21 -18.17
N PHE A 88 2.69 1.89 -17.37
CA PHE A 88 2.70 2.27 -15.96
C PHE A 88 2.92 3.79 -15.79
N MET A 89 3.88 4.35 -16.52
CA MET A 89 4.26 5.76 -16.42
C MET A 89 3.10 6.70 -16.78
N GLN A 90 2.23 6.34 -17.73
CA GLN A 90 1.06 7.14 -18.12
C GLN A 90 0.05 7.40 -16.99
N ASN A 91 0.11 6.60 -15.91
CA ASN A 91 -0.70 6.81 -14.70
C ASN A 91 -2.22 6.82 -14.96
N ASP A 92 -2.71 5.98 -15.86
CA ASP A 92 -4.14 5.86 -16.16
C ASP A 92 -4.88 4.94 -15.18
N ASP A 93 -6.16 4.67 -15.45
CA ASP A 93 -6.99 3.77 -14.64
C ASP A 93 -6.53 2.31 -14.66
N MET A 94 -5.59 1.94 -15.55
CA MET A 94 -4.99 0.61 -15.67
C MET A 94 -3.59 0.52 -15.05
N ARG A 95 -3.01 1.61 -14.54
CA ARG A 95 -1.71 1.61 -13.85
C ARG A 95 -1.56 0.48 -12.84
N CYS A 96 -2.59 0.25 -12.01
CA CYS A 96 -2.56 -0.79 -10.98
C CYS A 96 -2.51 -2.21 -11.57
N TYR A 97 -3.11 -2.44 -12.75
CA TYR A 97 -2.98 -3.69 -13.49
C TYR A 97 -1.55 -3.89 -14.02
N HIS A 98 -0.99 -2.87 -14.66
CA HIS A 98 0.40 -2.92 -15.19
C HIS A 98 1.41 -3.15 -14.07
N CYS A 99 1.32 -2.37 -12.99
CA CYS A 99 2.14 -2.52 -11.79
C CYS A 99 2.08 -3.93 -11.21
N ARG A 100 0.86 -4.47 -11.00
CA ARG A 100 0.70 -5.81 -10.40
C ARG A 100 1.17 -6.92 -11.33
N SER A 101 0.98 -6.77 -12.64
CA SER A 101 1.48 -7.71 -13.66
C SER A 101 3.00 -7.78 -13.65
N MET A 102 3.68 -6.63 -13.63
CA MET A 102 5.15 -6.56 -13.58
C MET A 102 5.69 -7.17 -12.28
N ARG A 103 5.09 -6.83 -11.13
CA ARG A 103 5.48 -7.38 -9.82
C ARG A 103 5.36 -8.89 -9.76
N LEU A 104 4.20 -9.43 -10.14
CA LEU A 104 3.98 -10.87 -10.14
C LEU A 104 4.86 -11.56 -11.19
N GLY A 105 5.10 -10.94 -12.35
CA GLY A 105 6.06 -11.42 -13.34
C GLY A 105 7.45 -11.63 -12.73
N ALA A 106 7.97 -10.63 -12.00
CA ALA A 106 9.24 -10.72 -11.29
C ALA A 106 9.23 -11.83 -10.21
N MET A 107 8.10 -12.03 -9.51
CA MET A 107 7.96 -13.15 -8.56
C MET A 107 8.07 -14.51 -9.26
N TYR A 108 7.40 -14.67 -10.41
CA TYR A 108 7.45 -15.91 -11.20
C TYR A 108 8.83 -16.17 -11.78
N ASP A 109 9.52 -15.15 -12.27
CA ASP A 109 10.90 -15.29 -12.74
C ASP A 109 11.81 -15.78 -11.60
N ARG A 110 11.66 -15.20 -10.41
CA ARG A 110 12.42 -15.63 -9.23
C ARG A 110 12.05 -17.04 -8.77
N ALA A 111 10.77 -17.40 -8.80
CA ALA A 111 10.30 -18.73 -8.45
C ALA A 111 10.92 -19.79 -9.39
N ARG A 112 10.98 -19.52 -10.71
CA ARG A 112 11.64 -20.40 -11.68
C ARG A 112 13.13 -20.59 -11.41
N GLU A 113 13.84 -19.53 -11.04
CA GLU A 113 15.27 -19.63 -10.69
C GLU A 113 15.51 -20.51 -9.45
N LEU A 114 14.54 -20.52 -8.52
CA LEU A 114 14.58 -21.30 -7.29
C LEU A 114 14.01 -22.71 -7.45
N GLY A 115 13.43 -23.04 -8.61
CA GLY A 115 12.77 -24.31 -8.87
C GLY A 115 11.43 -24.46 -8.13
N ILE A 116 10.73 -23.35 -7.89
CA ILE A 116 9.42 -23.29 -7.24
C ILE A 116 8.36 -23.00 -8.31
N ASP A 117 7.32 -23.83 -8.38
CA ASP A 117 6.26 -23.71 -9.39
C ASP A 117 5.12 -22.78 -8.96
N ILE A 118 4.96 -22.56 -7.65
CA ILE A 118 3.79 -21.87 -7.09
C ILE A 118 4.20 -20.52 -6.52
N VAL A 119 3.54 -19.46 -7.01
CA VAL A 119 3.59 -18.13 -6.41
C VAL A 119 2.29 -17.87 -5.67
N CYS A 120 2.39 -17.51 -4.39
CA CYS A 120 1.27 -17.13 -3.54
C CYS A 120 1.16 -15.60 -3.41
N ASP A 121 -0.07 -15.08 -3.32
CA ASP A 121 -0.32 -13.68 -3.00
C ASP A 121 -1.19 -13.50 -1.74
N GLY A 122 -1.34 -12.25 -1.29
CA GLY A 122 -2.10 -11.89 -0.09
C GLY A 122 -3.58 -11.58 -0.33
N THR A 123 -4.16 -11.92 -1.48
CA THR A 123 -5.58 -11.61 -1.74
C THR A 123 -6.49 -12.41 -0.79
N ASN A 124 -7.41 -11.73 -0.11
CA ASN A 124 -8.30 -12.30 0.90
C ASN A 124 -9.78 -12.23 0.47
N ALA A 125 -10.69 -12.88 1.20
CA ALA A 125 -12.10 -12.96 0.82
C ALA A 125 -12.81 -11.60 0.75
N SER A 126 -12.37 -10.64 1.57
CA SER A 126 -12.93 -9.28 1.59
C SER A 126 -12.53 -8.46 0.36
N ASP A 127 -11.59 -8.93 -0.47
CA ASP A 127 -11.16 -8.25 -1.70
C ASP A 127 -12.10 -8.46 -2.90
N THR A 128 -13.02 -9.41 -2.81
CA THR A 128 -13.93 -9.81 -3.90
C THR A 128 -15.17 -8.90 -4.06
N GLY A 129 -15.25 -7.81 -3.29
CA GLY A 129 -16.36 -6.85 -3.32
C GLY A 129 -16.39 -5.93 -4.56
N GLU A 130 -17.53 -5.25 -4.75
CA GLU A 130 -17.80 -4.35 -5.89
C GLU A 130 -16.85 -3.13 -5.90
N GLY A 131 -16.11 -2.95 -6.99
CA GLY A 131 -15.23 -1.80 -7.26
C GLY A 131 -14.27 -2.06 -8.42
N HIS A 132 -13.77 -0.99 -9.06
CA HIS A 132 -12.77 -1.09 -10.13
C HIS A 132 -11.42 -1.55 -9.54
N ARG A 133 -11.13 -2.86 -9.62
CA ARG A 133 -9.90 -3.48 -9.10
C ARG A 133 -9.06 -4.10 -10.23
N PRO A 134 -8.50 -3.29 -11.15
CA PRO A 134 -7.76 -3.78 -12.31
C PRO A 134 -6.54 -4.63 -11.90
N GLY A 135 -5.98 -4.41 -10.71
CA GLY A 135 -4.89 -5.23 -10.17
C GLY A 135 -5.26 -6.70 -9.89
N LEU A 136 -6.51 -7.02 -9.52
CA LEU A 136 -6.91 -8.41 -9.26
C LEU A 136 -6.95 -9.23 -10.56
N ARG A 137 -7.27 -8.58 -11.68
CA ARG A 137 -7.22 -9.23 -13.00
C ARG A 137 -5.82 -9.76 -13.33
N ALA A 138 -4.75 -9.08 -12.91
CA ALA A 138 -3.38 -9.54 -13.11
C ALA A 138 -3.05 -10.80 -12.28
N VAL A 139 -3.64 -10.93 -11.09
CA VAL A 139 -3.50 -12.13 -10.24
C VAL A 139 -4.12 -13.34 -10.92
N GLU A 140 -5.34 -13.17 -11.46
CA GLU A 140 -6.06 -14.21 -12.19
C GLU A 140 -5.33 -14.60 -13.48
N GLU A 141 -4.86 -13.63 -14.27
CA GLU A 141 -4.16 -13.88 -15.54
C GLU A 141 -2.79 -14.58 -15.35
N LEU A 142 -2.11 -14.33 -14.23
CA LEU A 142 -0.84 -14.96 -13.89
C LEU A 142 -1.00 -16.21 -13.01
N ASP A 143 -2.23 -16.67 -12.76
CA ASP A 143 -2.55 -17.88 -12.00
C ASP A 143 -1.86 -17.94 -10.61
N ALA A 144 -1.71 -16.78 -9.97
CA ALA A 144 -1.14 -16.71 -8.62
C ALA A 144 -2.12 -17.29 -7.60
N TYR A 145 -1.62 -18.17 -6.73
CA TYR A 145 -2.45 -18.82 -5.73
C TYR A 145 -2.73 -17.87 -4.55
N SER A 146 -3.99 -17.73 -4.15
CA SER A 146 -4.40 -16.86 -3.05
C SER A 146 -4.93 -17.71 -1.88
N PRO A 147 -4.09 -18.18 -0.93
CA PRO A 147 -4.54 -19.07 0.14
C PRO A 147 -5.65 -18.47 1.01
N LEU A 148 -5.59 -17.16 1.28
CA LEU A 148 -6.61 -16.50 2.11
C LEU A 148 -7.96 -16.46 1.40
N LEU A 149 -7.97 -16.19 0.09
CA LEU A 149 -9.18 -16.19 -0.71
C LEU A 149 -9.75 -17.61 -0.86
N GLU A 150 -8.92 -18.61 -1.19
CA GLU A 150 -9.36 -20.00 -1.40
C GLU A 150 -10.03 -20.58 -0.14
N HIS A 151 -9.54 -20.21 1.04
CA HIS A 151 -10.08 -20.67 2.32
C HIS A 151 -11.07 -19.69 2.97
N ASN A 152 -11.57 -18.73 2.18
CA ASN A 152 -12.59 -17.74 2.56
C ASN A 152 -12.24 -16.99 3.86
N ILE A 153 -10.97 -16.61 4.02
CA ILE A 153 -10.47 -15.85 5.16
C ILE A 153 -10.70 -14.36 4.89
N GLU A 154 -11.49 -13.71 5.73
CA GLU A 154 -11.81 -12.29 5.65
C GLU A 154 -10.76 -11.42 6.34
N LYS A 155 -10.73 -10.12 6.01
CA LYS A 155 -9.73 -9.17 6.53
C LYS A 155 -9.65 -9.12 8.06
N SER A 156 -10.77 -9.24 8.75
CA SER A 156 -10.84 -9.29 10.22
C SER A 156 -10.15 -10.54 10.77
N GLU A 157 -10.39 -11.69 10.13
CA GLU A 157 -9.80 -12.98 10.47
C GLU A 157 -8.29 -12.98 10.17
N VAL A 158 -7.85 -12.34 9.08
CA VAL A 158 -6.41 -12.14 8.81
C VAL A 158 -5.72 -11.42 9.97
N ARG A 159 -6.31 -10.36 10.52
CA ARG A 159 -5.75 -9.66 11.68
C ARG A 159 -5.78 -10.51 12.95
N GLU A 160 -6.78 -11.38 13.13
CA GLU A 160 -6.82 -12.34 14.24
C GLU A 160 -5.67 -13.35 14.12
N ILE A 161 -5.48 -13.93 12.93
CA ILE A 161 -4.39 -14.87 12.65
C ILE A 161 -3.03 -14.19 12.84
N ALA A 162 -2.86 -12.96 12.36
CA ALA A 162 -1.62 -12.22 12.55
C ALA A 162 -1.24 -12.07 14.04
N ARG A 163 -2.23 -11.89 14.93
CA ARG A 163 -1.98 -11.86 16.39
C ARG A 163 -1.68 -13.23 16.96
N GLU A 164 -2.26 -14.30 16.42
CA GLU A 164 -1.96 -15.68 16.82
C GLU A 164 -0.50 -16.06 16.50
N TYR A 165 0.05 -15.52 15.40
CA TYR A 165 1.47 -15.67 15.02
C TYR A 165 2.39 -14.60 15.63
N ASP A 166 1.91 -13.79 16.59
CA ASP A 166 2.66 -12.70 17.23
C ASP A 166 3.29 -11.70 16.22
N LEU A 167 2.65 -11.49 15.07
CA LEU A 167 3.15 -10.59 14.03
C LEU A 167 2.90 -9.13 14.41
N SER A 168 3.96 -8.33 14.39
CA SER A 168 3.92 -6.89 14.69
C SER A 168 3.01 -6.06 13.77
N VAL A 169 2.69 -6.59 12.59
CA VAL A 169 1.87 -5.92 11.56
C VAL A 169 0.37 -6.17 11.71
N ALA A 170 -0.07 -6.89 12.74
CA ALA A 170 -1.49 -7.20 12.95
C ALA A 170 -2.40 -5.96 12.97
N ASP A 171 -1.90 -4.83 13.48
CA ASP A 171 -2.61 -3.55 13.56
C ASP A 171 -2.13 -2.53 12.52
N LYS A 172 -1.13 -2.87 11.69
CA LYS A 172 -0.61 -1.98 10.64
C LYS A 172 -1.73 -1.58 9.66
N PRO A 173 -1.91 -0.28 9.37
CA PRO A 173 -2.84 0.18 8.34
C PRO A 173 -2.42 -0.32 6.94
N SER A 174 -3.39 -0.50 6.04
CA SER A 174 -3.09 -0.78 4.63
C SER A 174 -2.39 0.45 4.03
N MET A 175 -1.19 0.24 3.51
CA MET A 175 -0.42 1.30 2.85
C MET A 175 -0.55 1.20 1.33
N ALA A 176 -0.71 2.35 0.68
CA ALA A 176 -0.67 2.46 -0.77
C ALA A 176 0.76 2.72 -1.25
N CYS A 177 1.06 2.40 -2.51
CA CYS A 177 2.34 2.70 -3.16
C CYS A 177 2.54 4.21 -3.35
N LEU A 178 3.78 4.66 -3.57
CA LEU A 178 4.10 6.09 -3.76
C LEU A 178 3.37 6.68 -4.98
N SER A 179 3.13 5.91 -6.04
CA SER A 179 2.40 6.39 -7.22
C SER A 179 0.96 6.80 -6.90
N SER A 180 0.38 6.30 -5.81
CA SER A 180 -0.95 6.73 -5.36
C SER A 180 -0.98 8.16 -4.82
N ARG A 181 0.14 8.88 -4.80
CA ARG A 181 0.23 10.30 -4.42
C ARG A 181 0.18 11.21 -5.65
N ILE A 182 0.25 10.64 -6.85
CA ILE A 182 0.28 11.36 -8.12
C ILE A 182 -1.11 11.23 -8.77
N PRO A 183 -1.81 12.34 -9.06
CA PRO A 183 -3.11 12.35 -9.73
C PRO A 183 -3.13 11.54 -11.03
N THR A 184 -4.21 10.78 -11.24
CA THR A 184 -4.42 10.02 -12.48
C THR A 184 -4.26 10.92 -13.70
N GLY A 185 -3.55 10.43 -14.72
CA GLY A 185 -3.21 11.17 -15.94
C GLY A 185 -1.96 12.05 -15.85
N LEU A 186 -1.39 12.27 -14.66
CA LEU A 186 -0.05 12.85 -14.53
C LEU A 186 1.01 11.75 -14.55
N GLU A 187 2.02 11.91 -15.39
CA GLU A 187 3.07 10.92 -15.57
C GLU A 187 3.80 10.58 -14.27
N VAL A 188 3.97 9.29 -13.98
CA VAL A 188 4.80 8.81 -12.87
C VAL A 188 6.27 8.83 -13.28
N THR A 189 7.09 9.61 -12.57
CA THR A 189 8.53 9.70 -12.81
C THR A 189 9.32 9.47 -11.54
N GLU A 190 10.59 9.09 -11.68
CA GLU A 190 11.51 8.91 -10.54
C GLU A 190 11.61 10.18 -9.69
N GLU A 191 11.66 11.35 -10.33
CA GLU A 191 11.71 12.65 -9.65
C GLU A 191 10.50 12.86 -8.73
N ARG A 192 9.28 12.62 -9.26
CA ARG A 192 8.02 12.76 -8.49
C ARG A 192 7.98 11.79 -7.31
N LEU A 193 8.30 10.51 -7.57
CA LEU A 193 8.34 9.49 -6.53
C LEU A 193 9.36 9.85 -5.43
N SER A 194 10.56 10.30 -5.83
CA SER A 194 11.61 10.69 -4.90
C SER A 194 11.24 11.89 -4.04
N ARG A 195 10.64 12.94 -4.60
CA ARG A 195 10.23 14.11 -3.80
C ARG A 195 9.09 13.78 -2.84
N VAL A 196 8.13 12.95 -3.26
CA VAL A 196 7.06 12.44 -2.38
C VAL A 196 7.65 11.64 -1.23
N GLU A 197 8.54 10.68 -1.50
CA GLU A 197 9.15 9.85 -0.46
C GLU A 197 9.96 10.68 0.55
N LYS A 198 10.75 11.65 0.06
CA LYS A 198 11.51 12.57 0.94
C LYS A 198 10.58 13.38 1.83
N ALA A 199 9.50 13.94 1.29
CA ALA A 199 8.54 14.71 2.06
C ALA A 199 7.78 13.84 3.08
N GLU A 200 7.32 12.64 2.70
CA GLU A 200 6.69 11.69 3.61
C GLU A 200 7.65 11.21 4.73
N ARG A 201 8.95 11.10 4.44
CA ARG A 201 9.97 10.78 5.44
C ARG A 201 10.18 11.91 6.45
N LEU A 202 10.09 13.17 6.02
CA LEU A 202 10.17 14.33 6.92
C LEU A 202 8.99 14.33 7.90
N LEU A 203 7.75 14.19 7.39
CA LEU A 203 6.55 14.11 8.23
C LEU A 203 6.66 13.01 9.28
N ARG A 204 7.12 11.81 8.88
CA ARG A 204 7.37 10.71 9.82
C ARG A 204 8.40 11.07 10.90
N THR A 205 9.48 11.77 10.51
CA THR A 205 10.53 12.20 11.44
C THR A 205 10.02 13.25 12.43
N TRP A 206 9.05 14.06 12.01
CA TRP A 206 8.39 15.05 12.86
C TRP A 206 7.27 14.47 13.75
N GLY A 207 7.03 13.16 13.65
CA GLY A 207 6.14 12.43 14.55
C GLY A 207 4.73 12.22 14.02
N PHE A 208 4.46 12.52 12.75
CA PHE A 208 3.17 12.18 12.14
C PHE A 208 3.09 10.67 11.89
N GLU A 209 1.93 10.09 12.15
CA GLU A 209 1.65 8.66 11.95
C GLU A 209 0.75 8.43 10.74
N GLN A 210 -0.27 9.28 10.54
CA GLN A 210 -1.22 9.16 9.44
C GLN A 210 -1.11 10.36 8.51
N PHE A 211 -0.37 10.21 7.41
CA PHE A 211 -0.17 11.32 6.49
C PHE A 211 0.01 10.87 5.03
N ARG A 212 -0.17 11.81 4.11
CA ARG A 212 0.20 11.70 2.69
C ARG A 212 0.75 13.03 2.19
N VAL A 213 1.69 12.98 1.26
CA VAL A 213 2.09 14.15 0.48
C VAL A 213 1.70 13.90 -0.96
N ARG A 214 0.61 14.53 -1.41
CA ARG A 214 0.15 14.44 -2.80
C ARG A 214 0.92 15.42 -3.66
N ASP A 215 1.29 14.97 -4.85
CA ASP A 215 2.03 15.75 -5.82
C ASP A 215 1.11 16.23 -6.95
N HIS A 216 0.70 17.49 -6.88
CA HIS A 216 -0.11 18.16 -7.88
C HIS A 216 0.75 19.08 -8.76
N ASP A 217 1.70 18.46 -9.48
CA ASP A 217 2.55 19.14 -10.46
C ASP A 217 3.37 20.30 -9.86
N GLY A 218 4.15 19.98 -8.82
CA GLY A 218 4.98 20.96 -8.10
C GLY A 218 4.32 21.51 -6.84
N LEU A 219 3.01 21.29 -6.66
CA LEU A 219 2.32 21.58 -5.41
C LEU A 219 2.26 20.33 -4.51
N ALA A 220 2.92 20.39 -3.35
CA ALA A 220 2.80 19.41 -2.29
C ALA A 220 1.53 19.68 -1.47
N ARG A 221 0.52 18.82 -1.60
CA ARG A 221 -0.66 18.86 -0.73
C ARG A 221 -0.50 17.82 0.38
N ILE A 222 -0.28 18.32 1.60
CA ILE A 222 -0.11 17.51 2.80
C ILE A 222 -1.49 17.15 3.35
N GLU A 223 -1.71 15.87 3.59
CA GLU A 223 -2.88 15.34 4.29
C GLU A 223 -2.39 14.72 5.59
N VAL A 224 -3.03 15.01 6.72
CA VAL A 224 -2.70 14.43 8.05
C VAL A 224 -3.96 13.88 8.72
N GLY A 225 -3.80 12.97 9.68
CA GLY A 225 -4.92 12.47 10.48
C GLY A 225 -5.64 13.60 11.22
N GLU A 226 -6.94 13.44 11.47
CA GLU A 226 -7.76 14.44 12.16
C GLU A 226 -7.18 14.80 13.53
N GLU A 227 -6.70 13.80 14.28
CA GLU A 227 -6.06 13.97 15.59
C GLU A 227 -4.71 14.71 15.51
N GLU A 228 -4.10 14.78 14.33
CA GLU A 228 -2.80 15.40 14.08
C GLU A 228 -2.92 16.81 13.50
N LEU A 229 -4.14 17.25 13.16
CA LEU A 229 -4.39 18.53 12.50
C LEU A 229 -3.99 19.73 13.37
N GLU A 230 -4.19 19.65 14.69
CA GLU A 230 -3.75 20.70 15.62
C GLU A 230 -2.23 20.92 15.53
N THR A 231 -1.45 19.83 15.44
CA THR A 231 0.01 19.89 15.27
C THR A 231 0.38 20.44 13.89
N ALA A 232 -0.34 20.06 12.84
CA ALA A 232 -0.08 20.53 11.48
C ALA A 232 -0.42 22.02 11.26
N LEU A 233 -1.30 22.59 12.09
CA LEU A 233 -1.68 24.00 12.04
C LEU A 233 -0.81 24.89 12.95
N ASP A 234 0.09 24.31 13.74
CA ASP A 234 1.02 25.06 14.57
C ASP A 234 1.93 25.98 13.71
N PRO A 235 2.05 27.29 14.01
CA PRO A 235 2.83 28.21 13.20
C PRO A 235 4.33 27.87 13.08
N ASP A 236 4.93 27.21 14.07
CA ASP A 236 6.31 26.75 13.98
C ASP A 236 6.42 25.56 13.04
N PHE A 237 5.47 24.62 13.10
CA PHE A 237 5.37 23.52 12.16
C PHE A 237 5.15 24.04 10.73
N VAL A 238 4.19 24.94 10.49
CA VAL A 238 3.90 25.48 9.15
C VAL A 238 5.14 26.10 8.50
N ARG A 239 5.93 26.85 9.27
CA ARG A 239 7.22 27.41 8.78
C ARG A 239 8.21 26.30 8.42
N THR A 240 8.36 25.33 9.31
CA THR A 240 9.28 24.18 9.15
C THR A 240 8.90 23.33 7.93
N ALA A 241 7.62 23.02 7.78
CA ALA A 241 7.08 22.24 6.68
C ALA A 241 7.29 22.96 5.35
N ARG A 242 6.98 24.27 5.27
CA ARG A 242 7.24 25.06 4.06
C ARG A 242 8.72 25.00 3.67
N ASP A 243 9.62 25.36 4.58
CA ASP A 243 11.03 25.50 4.26
C ASP A 243 11.67 24.15 3.85
N HIS A 244 11.34 23.05 4.54
CA HIS A 244 11.95 21.74 4.27
C HIS A 244 11.25 20.91 3.19
N ILE A 245 9.96 21.12 2.92
CA ILE A 245 9.27 20.42 1.83
C ILE A 245 9.57 21.09 0.49
N GLU A 246 9.78 22.41 0.45
CA GLU A 246 10.30 23.10 -0.75
C GLU A 246 11.68 22.52 -1.15
N ASP A 247 12.56 22.24 -0.18
CA ASP A 247 13.86 21.58 -0.41
C ASP A 247 13.74 20.16 -1.04
N CYS A 248 12.57 19.52 -0.95
CA CYS A 248 12.31 18.22 -1.59
C CYS A 248 12.05 18.34 -3.10
N GLY A 249 11.81 19.55 -3.63
CA GLY A 249 11.53 19.79 -5.05
C GLY A 249 10.06 20.15 -5.34
N PHE A 250 9.39 20.81 -4.40
CA PHE A 250 8.04 21.37 -4.59
C PHE A 250 8.12 22.90 -4.67
N ASP A 251 7.31 23.50 -5.55
CA ASP A 251 7.18 24.95 -5.71
C ASP A 251 6.26 25.57 -4.65
N HIS A 252 5.27 24.79 -4.20
CA HIS A 252 4.26 25.21 -3.24
C HIS A 252 3.96 24.09 -2.25
N VAL A 253 3.70 24.47 -1.00
CA VAL A 253 3.34 23.54 0.08
C VAL A 253 2.00 23.97 0.66
N THR A 254 1.04 23.05 0.71
CA THR A 254 -0.31 23.27 1.23
C THR A 254 -0.68 22.18 2.22
N LEU A 255 -1.62 22.50 3.12
CA LEU A 255 -2.27 21.54 3.99
C LEU A 255 -3.71 21.36 3.51
N ASP A 256 -4.13 20.11 3.32
CA ASP A 256 -5.52 19.79 2.99
C ASP A 256 -6.39 19.95 4.24
N LEU A 257 -7.42 20.80 4.13
CA LEU A 257 -8.34 21.10 5.23
C LEU A 257 -9.33 19.97 5.50
N HIS A 258 -9.49 19.02 4.57
CA HIS A 258 -10.22 17.77 4.82
C HIS A 258 -9.39 16.75 5.62
N GLY A 259 -8.07 16.96 5.72
CA GLY A 259 -7.15 16.01 6.32
C GLY A 259 -6.94 14.76 5.46
N TYR A 260 -6.61 13.65 6.11
CA TYR A 260 -6.37 12.37 5.46
C TYR A 260 -7.67 11.67 5.07
N GLU A 261 -7.84 11.42 3.77
CA GLU A 261 -8.94 10.64 3.21
C GLU A 261 -8.42 9.59 2.21
N THR A 262 -9.07 8.43 2.18
CA THR A 262 -8.77 7.39 1.19
C THR A 262 -9.35 7.76 -0.17
N GLY A 263 -8.50 7.85 -1.20
CA GLY A 263 -8.94 8.14 -2.58
C GLY A 263 -8.97 9.62 -2.96
N SER A 264 -8.58 10.53 -2.08
CA SER A 264 -8.67 11.99 -2.25
C SER A 264 -7.77 12.62 -3.34
N VAL A 265 -6.90 11.85 -4.00
CA VAL A 265 -5.87 12.39 -4.92
C VAL A 265 -6.48 13.01 -6.16
N SER A 266 -7.47 12.31 -6.71
CA SER A 266 -8.27 12.75 -7.82
C SER A 266 -9.70 12.78 -7.28
N PRO A 267 -10.16 13.91 -6.70
CA PRO A 267 -11.56 14.02 -6.30
C PRO A 267 -12.42 13.68 -7.52
N GLU A 268 -13.45 12.86 -7.31
CA GLU A 268 -14.36 12.51 -8.40
C GLU A 268 -14.79 13.80 -9.08
N THR A 269 -14.48 13.91 -10.37
CA THR A 269 -15.15 14.89 -11.20
C THR A 269 -16.54 14.32 -11.36
N GLU A 270 -17.40 14.50 -10.34
CA GLU A 270 -18.83 14.44 -10.58
C GLU A 270 -19.04 15.31 -11.84
N GLU A 271 -19.49 14.69 -12.93
CA GLU A 271 -19.97 15.41 -14.10
C GLU A 271 -21.03 16.37 -13.63
N SER A 272 -20.60 17.59 -13.27
CA SER A 272 -21.42 18.75 -12.98
C SER A 272 -22.83 18.38 -12.53
N ALA A 273 -22.98 17.88 -11.31
CA ALA A 273 -24.03 18.50 -10.52
C ALA A 273 -23.61 19.97 -10.47
N GLU A 274 -24.22 20.80 -11.32
CA GLU A 274 -24.30 22.23 -11.11
C GLU A 274 -25.07 22.43 -9.79
N GLU A 275 -24.52 21.98 -8.67
CA GLU A 275 -24.87 22.55 -7.38
C GLU A 275 -24.28 23.94 -7.42
N ASP A 276 -25.15 24.90 -7.73
CA ASP A 276 -24.85 26.33 -7.63
C ASP A 276 -23.96 26.56 -6.40
N VAL A 277 -22.73 27.00 -6.63
CA VAL A 277 -21.87 27.56 -5.58
C VAL A 277 -22.77 28.48 -4.75
N VAL A 278 -23.00 28.10 -3.49
CA VAL A 278 -24.13 28.55 -2.66
C VAL A 278 -24.38 30.06 -2.88
N SER A 279 -25.57 30.41 -3.35
CA SER A 279 -25.88 31.78 -3.80
C SER A 279 -25.63 32.88 -2.74
N ASN A 280 -25.55 32.52 -1.45
CA ASN A 280 -25.07 33.41 -0.41
C ASN A 280 -24.34 32.66 0.74
N VAL A 281 -23.05 32.39 0.55
CA VAL A 281 -22.17 31.84 1.61
C VAL A 281 -22.08 32.74 2.85
N PHE A 282 -22.39 34.03 2.74
CA PHE A 282 -22.22 34.98 3.85
C PHE A 282 -23.39 35.03 4.86
N ASP A 283 -24.49 34.32 4.60
CA ASP A 283 -25.63 34.23 5.53
C ASP A 283 -25.44 33.14 6.61
N ALA A 284 -24.36 32.36 6.53
CA ALA A 284 -24.02 31.36 7.53
C ALA A 284 -23.34 31.99 8.75
N ASP A 285 -23.73 31.56 9.95
CA ASP A 285 -23.04 31.92 11.18
C ASP A 285 -21.67 31.21 11.23
N TYR A 286 -20.60 31.97 10.97
CA TYR A 286 -19.23 31.47 11.07
C TYR A 286 -18.69 31.62 12.49
N PRO A 287 -17.87 30.67 12.97
CA PRO A 287 -17.17 30.83 14.23
C PRO A 287 -16.31 32.10 14.19
N SER A 288 -16.68 33.09 15.00
CA SER A 288 -15.89 34.30 15.20
C SER A 288 -14.73 33.99 16.15
N VAL A 289 -13.53 34.42 15.77
CA VAL A 289 -12.38 34.40 16.67
C VAL A 289 -12.57 35.56 17.65
N ASP A 290 -12.91 35.26 18.90
CA ASP A 290 -12.92 36.22 20.02
C ASP A 290 -11.50 36.60 20.46
#